data_AF-A0A0M2U6Y9-F1
#
_entry.id   AF-A0A0M2U6Y9-F1
#
_cell.length_a   1.000
_cell.length_b   1.000
_cell.length_c   1.000
_cell.angle_alpha   90.00
_cell.angle_beta   90.00
_cell.angle_gamma   90.00
#
_symmetry.space_group_name_H-M   'P 1'
#
loop_
_entity.id
_entity.type
_entity.pdbx_description
1 polymer ?
#
loop_
_entity_poly.entity_id
_entity_poly.type
_entity_poly.pdbx_seq_one_letter_code
_entity_poly.pdbx_strand_id
1 'polypeptide(L)'
;MRGKKRGVLSLLVFLLVIFVLGAWGCARNIKSDEPRTPKEEPKVEQPVGYVGSSSCGACHANQFDAWENTLHRRMVQDAKKANVIKGDFTKAGNPFEVAKDVKEQDIIYTLGSEWKQRYLIKQGDDFRILPAEWIVATKSWKPYNAEDWDKRAWEDLCIACHTTGYNAKTGEFKDSGIGCEACHGPGEKHVGSRDKADIVNPKNLEFERQVEVCGQCHYRGKNKKEPTREDALGFKPGDNIGEWVTLLEPKPGEETDAFFADGASKKHHQQYQDYIQSKHYTSKKVTCTTCHDPHKAEDPVGEPALKKPLDELCTTCHREGGLAAALPTPIDLDKYMPKRAKSATEQDIRSHTFKPGQTETIPKKPYQS
;
A
#
# COMPACT_ATOMS: atom_id res chain seq x y z
N MET A 1 -30.17 -16.54 88.32
CA MET A 1 -29.89 -15.09 88.10
C MET A 1 -28.51 -14.96 87.49
N ARG A 2 -28.38 -14.11 86.45
CA ARG A 2 -27.14 -13.52 85.88
C ARG A 2 -26.10 -14.52 85.32
N GLY A 3 -25.57 -14.39 84.11
CA GLY A 3 -25.72 -13.36 83.08
C GLY A 3 -24.62 -13.54 82.02
N LYS A 4 -24.97 -13.15 80.78
CA LYS A 4 -24.15 -12.47 79.74
C LYS A 4 -22.76 -13.04 79.37
N LYS A 5 -22.60 -13.44 78.09
CA LYS A 5 -21.89 -12.73 76.98
C LYS A 5 -20.36 -12.78 77.07
N ARG A 6 -19.53 -12.76 76.02
CA ARG A 6 -19.55 -12.95 74.55
C ARG A 6 -18.07 -12.83 74.16
N GLY A 7 -17.62 -13.58 73.14
CA GLY A 7 -16.46 -13.26 72.28
C GLY A 7 -15.08 -13.55 72.89
N VAL A 8 -14.00 -13.79 72.15
CA VAL A 8 -13.64 -13.70 70.72
C VAL A 8 -12.32 -14.49 70.55
N LEU A 9 -12.06 -15.09 69.37
CA LEU A 9 -10.76 -15.62 68.88
C LEU A 9 -10.19 -16.83 69.68
N SER A 10 -9.43 -17.78 69.16
CA SER A 10 -8.65 -17.94 67.93
C SER A 10 -8.12 -19.37 67.89
N LEU A 11 -7.85 -19.86 66.68
CA LEU A 11 -6.73 -20.74 66.28
C LEU A 11 -6.41 -22.06 67.03
N LEU A 12 -6.06 -23.05 66.21
CA LEU A 12 -5.37 -24.31 66.50
C LEU A 12 -6.31 -25.46 66.87
N VAL A 13 -6.41 -26.48 65.99
CA VAL A 13 -6.43 -27.93 66.31
C VAL A 13 -6.88 -28.81 65.12
N PHE A 14 -7.45 -28.30 64.02
CA PHE A 14 -7.90 -29.17 62.92
C PHE A 14 -6.86 -29.44 61.82
N LEU A 15 -5.64 -29.82 62.22
CA LEU A 15 -4.55 -30.21 61.32
C LEU A 15 -4.22 -31.72 61.37
N LEU A 16 -5.13 -32.57 61.86
CA LEU A 16 -4.76 -33.96 62.19
C LEU A 16 -5.85 -35.04 62.06
N VAL A 17 -6.84 -34.91 61.15
CA VAL A 17 -7.89 -35.94 60.98
C VAL A 17 -8.21 -36.36 59.53
N ILE A 18 -7.45 -35.93 58.52
CA ILE A 18 -7.66 -36.42 57.13
C ILE A 18 -6.40 -37.08 56.57
N PHE A 19 -5.75 -37.87 57.41
CA PHE A 19 -4.85 -38.94 56.99
C PHE A 19 -5.39 -40.21 57.66
N VAL A 20 -5.50 -41.30 56.90
CA VAL A 20 -5.96 -42.64 57.35
C VAL A 20 -7.49 -42.88 57.30
N LEU A 21 -8.09 -42.76 56.12
CA LEU A 21 -9.13 -43.69 55.68
C LEU A 21 -8.73 -44.28 54.32
N GLY A 22 -7.91 -45.34 54.39
CA GLY A 22 -7.62 -46.23 53.29
C GLY A 22 -8.91 -46.91 52.79
N ALA A 23 -9.09 -46.97 51.48
CA ALA A 23 -8.63 -48.09 50.67
C ALA A 23 -9.53 -49.33 50.82
N TRP A 24 -10.73 -49.28 50.23
CA TRP A 24 -11.36 -50.47 49.65
C TRP A 24 -12.39 -50.11 48.58
N GLY A 25 -12.18 -50.62 47.36
CA GLY A 25 -13.24 -50.94 46.41
C GLY A 25 -13.79 -49.83 45.51
N CYS A 26 -13.20 -49.68 44.32
CA CYS A 26 -13.88 -49.99 43.05
C CYS A 26 -12.95 -49.65 41.88
N ALA A 27 -12.41 -50.70 41.26
CA ALA A 27 -11.70 -50.61 40.00
C ALA A 27 -12.65 -50.09 38.91
N ARG A 28 -12.33 -48.93 38.35
CA ARG A 28 -12.81 -48.51 37.03
C ARG A 28 -11.59 -48.29 36.14
N ASN A 29 -11.62 -48.95 34.98
CA ASN A 29 -10.66 -48.80 33.89
C ASN A 29 -10.46 -47.32 33.56
N ILE A 30 -9.32 -46.76 33.95
CA ILE A 30 -8.81 -45.50 33.41
C ILE A 30 -7.72 -45.92 32.43
N LYS A 31 -8.00 -45.79 31.13
CA LYS A 31 -6.95 -45.82 30.12
C LYS A 31 -5.93 -44.76 30.50
N SER A 32 -4.67 -45.13 30.63
CA SER A 32 -3.58 -44.17 30.82
C SER A 32 -3.61 -43.19 29.65
N ASP A 33 -3.96 -41.93 29.91
CA ASP A 33 -3.70 -40.86 28.97
C ASP A 33 -2.18 -40.78 28.82
N GLU A 34 -1.69 -41.10 27.63
CA GLU A 34 -0.32 -40.79 27.24
C GLU A 34 -0.06 -39.29 27.45
N PRO A 35 1.16 -38.90 27.85
CA PRO A 35 1.49 -37.49 27.97
C PRO A 35 1.30 -36.86 26.60
N ARG A 36 0.31 -35.97 26.46
CA ARG A 36 0.17 -35.12 25.28
C ARG A 36 1.44 -34.29 25.19
N THR A 37 2.30 -34.66 24.24
CA THR A 37 3.31 -33.77 23.69
C THR A 37 2.64 -32.41 23.45
N PRO A 38 3.20 -31.29 23.91
CA PRO A 38 2.69 -29.97 23.55
C PRO A 38 2.52 -29.96 22.04
N LYS A 39 1.30 -29.69 21.55
CA LYS A 39 1.12 -29.39 20.13
C LYS A 39 2.07 -28.23 19.85
N GLU A 40 3.08 -28.49 19.02
CA GLU A 40 3.90 -27.43 18.45
C GLU A 40 2.92 -26.41 17.87
N GLU A 41 2.92 -25.19 18.40
CA GLU A 41 2.14 -24.11 17.82
C GLU A 41 2.52 -24.04 16.34
N PRO A 42 1.54 -23.94 15.42
CA PRO A 42 1.86 -23.88 14.00
C PRO A 42 2.84 -22.74 13.79
N LYS A 43 4.07 -23.06 13.36
CA LYS A 43 5.08 -22.06 13.01
C LYS A 43 4.45 -21.15 11.98
N VAL A 44 4.15 -19.92 12.40
CA VAL A 44 3.64 -18.86 11.54
C VAL A 44 4.71 -18.64 10.46
N GLU A 45 4.44 -19.06 9.22
CA GLU A 45 5.32 -18.77 8.10
C GLU A 45 5.34 -17.26 7.91
N GLN A 46 6.44 -16.64 8.35
CA GLN A 46 6.78 -15.26 8.02
C GLN A 46 6.71 -15.10 6.49
N PRO A 47 6.33 -13.93 5.96
CA PRO A 47 6.43 -13.64 4.53
C PRO A 47 7.83 -14.00 4.03
N VAL A 48 7.94 -15.09 3.27
CA VAL A 48 9.22 -15.77 3.00
C VAL A 48 10.22 -14.77 2.40
N GLY A 49 11.32 -14.52 3.11
CA GLY A 49 12.43 -13.69 2.64
C GLY A 49 12.34 -12.18 2.87
N TYR A 50 11.23 -11.64 3.41
CA TYR A 50 11.10 -10.19 3.65
C TYR A 50 11.55 -9.82 5.06
N VAL A 51 12.42 -8.81 5.20
CA VAL A 51 12.98 -8.36 6.48
C VAL A 51 12.52 -6.98 6.92
N GLY A 52 11.74 -6.28 6.09
CA GLY A 52 11.24 -4.94 6.35
C GLY A 52 12.30 -3.86 6.16
N SER A 53 11.84 -2.65 5.84
CA SER A 53 12.69 -1.54 5.43
C SER A 53 13.65 -1.06 6.54
N SER A 54 13.28 -1.24 7.82
CA SER A 54 14.13 -0.89 8.96
C SER A 54 15.45 -1.68 8.98
N SER A 55 15.45 -2.92 8.47
CA SER A 55 16.66 -3.75 8.36
C SER A 55 17.66 -3.17 7.35
N CYS A 56 17.17 -2.41 6.35
CA CYS A 56 17.99 -1.78 5.32
C CYS A 56 18.73 -0.53 5.85
N GLY A 57 18.08 0.24 6.73
CA GLY A 57 18.58 1.53 7.23
C GLY A 57 19.92 1.44 7.97
N ALA A 58 20.24 0.30 8.58
CA ALA A 58 21.52 0.09 9.27
C ALA A 58 22.74 0.17 8.33
N CYS A 59 22.59 -0.20 7.06
CA CYS A 59 23.66 -0.14 6.05
C CYS A 59 23.43 0.97 5.01
N HIS A 60 22.18 1.38 4.78
CA HIS A 60 21.76 2.34 3.75
C HIS A 60 21.07 3.57 4.34
N ALA A 61 21.67 4.18 5.37
CA ALA A 61 21.07 5.28 6.14
C ALA A 61 20.56 6.43 5.24
N ASN A 62 21.38 6.90 4.29
CA ASN A 62 21.01 8.01 3.41
C ASN A 62 19.76 7.70 2.57
N GLN A 63 19.67 6.50 2.00
CA GLN A 63 18.52 6.08 1.20
C GLN A 63 17.30 5.87 2.09
N PHE A 64 17.49 5.31 3.28
CA PHE A 64 16.42 5.07 4.24
C PHE A 64 15.80 6.39 4.74
N ASP A 65 16.63 7.34 5.17
CA ASP A 65 16.19 8.65 5.65
C ASP A 65 15.46 9.43 4.55
N ALA A 66 15.95 9.36 3.31
CA ALA A 66 15.29 10.02 2.20
C ALA A 66 13.97 9.33 1.82
N TRP A 67 13.96 7.99 1.75
CA TRP A 67 12.76 7.20 1.48
C TRP A 67 11.65 7.43 2.50
N GLU A 68 11.98 7.56 3.80
CA GLU A 68 11.00 7.78 4.87
C GLU A 68 10.13 9.04 4.64
N ASN A 69 10.65 10.02 3.89
CA ASN A 69 9.94 11.27 3.58
C ASN A 69 9.13 11.23 2.27
N THR A 70 9.30 10.18 1.46
CA THR A 70 8.60 10.04 0.17
C THR A 70 7.11 9.79 0.32
N LEU A 71 6.34 10.08 -0.73
CA LEU A 71 4.93 9.70 -0.80
C LEU A 71 4.72 8.18 -0.86
N HIS A 72 5.70 7.42 -1.36
CA HIS A 72 5.66 5.95 -1.35
C HIS A 72 5.66 5.39 0.07
N ARG A 73 6.59 5.84 0.92
CA ARG A 73 6.60 5.48 2.34
C ARG A 73 5.29 5.86 3.00
N ARG A 74 4.85 7.09 2.77
CA ARG A 74 3.70 7.71 3.46
C ARG A 74 2.34 7.31 2.87
N MET A 75 2.31 6.35 1.94
CA MET A 75 1.07 5.84 1.36
C MET A 75 0.21 5.14 2.41
N VAL A 76 0.81 4.34 3.31
CA VAL A 76 0.11 3.78 4.46
C VAL A 76 0.91 4.08 5.72
N GLN A 77 0.24 4.66 6.70
CA GLN A 77 0.87 5.11 7.94
C GLN A 77 0.03 4.69 9.13
N ASP A 78 0.71 4.33 10.22
CA ASP A 78 0.08 4.10 11.52
C ASP A 78 -0.62 5.39 11.97
N ALA A 79 -1.94 5.33 12.11
CA ALA A 79 -2.78 6.47 12.44
C ALA A 79 -2.56 6.99 13.86
N LYS A 80 -1.92 6.20 14.74
CA LYS A 80 -1.57 6.60 16.11
C LYS A 80 -0.36 7.52 16.18
N LYS A 81 0.43 7.62 15.10
CA LYS A 81 1.53 8.58 15.02
C LYS A 81 0.98 10.00 14.91
N ALA A 82 1.64 10.94 15.59
CA ALA A 82 1.25 12.34 15.57
C ALA A 82 1.23 12.90 14.14
N ASN A 83 0.26 13.76 13.85
CA ASN A 83 0.10 14.47 12.57
C ASN A 83 -0.10 13.59 11.31
N VAL A 84 -0.43 12.30 11.47
CA VAL A 84 -0.72 11.40 10.34
C VAL A 84 -2.15 11.57 9.83
N ILE A 85 -3.13 11.65 10.75
CA ILE A 85 -4.52 11.93 10.41
C ILE A 85 -4.65 13.39 9.94
N LYS A 86 -5.14 13.58 8.71
CA LYS A 86 -5.40 14.89 8.10
C LYS A 86 -6.87 15.28 8.13
N GLY A 87 -7.76 14.31 8.30
CA GLY A 87 -9.21 14.52 8.27
C GLY A 87 -9.71 15.28 9.48
N ASP A 88 -10.61 16.23 9.24
CA ASP A 88 -11.33 16.92 10.31
C ASP A 88 -12.67 16.21 10.53
N PHE A 89 -12.71 15.32 11.54
CA PHE A 89 -13.88 14.52 11.87
C PHE A 89 -15.01 15.34 12.53
N THR A 90 -14.81 16.62 12.82
CA THR A 90 -15.89 17.52 13.27
C THR A 90 -16.79 17.98 12.13
N LYS A 91 -16.35 17.82 10.88
CA LYS A 91 -17.11 18.24 9.70
C LYS A 91 -18.16 17.21 9.29
N ALA A 92 -19.23 17.72 8.68
CA ALA A 92 -20.29 16.89 8.10
C ALA A 92 -19.78 16.00 6.95
N GLY A 93 -20.41 14.84 6.80
CA GLY A 93 -20.06 13.83 5.80
C GLY A 93 -18.86 12.96 6.20
N ASN A 94 -18.42 13.04 7.46
CA ASN A 94 -17.35 12.19 7.98
C ASN A 94 -17.79 10.71 8.03
N PRO A 95 -16.85 9.75 8.07
CA PRO A 95 -17.19 8.34 7.93
C PRO A 95 -18.09 7.78 9.06
N PHE A 96 -18.09 8.40 10.25
CA PHE A 96 -18.84 7.90 11.40
C PHE A 96 -20.35 8.19 11.33
N GLU A 97 -20.78 9.06 10.41
CA GLU A 97 -22.20 9.26 10.12
C GLU A 97 -22.84 8.01 9.49
N VAL A 98 -22.05 7.25 8.71
CA VAL A 98 -22.43 5.98 8.10
C VAL A 98 -22.01 4.80 8.99
N ALA A 99 -20.74 4.75 9.40
CA ALA A 99 -20.18 3.72 10.28
C ALA A 99 -20.41 4.07 11.76
N LYS A 100 -21.68 4.07 12.21
CA LYS A 100 -22.10 4.59 13.53
C LYS A 100 -21.44 3.95 14.74
N ASP A 101 -21.08 2.67 14.63
CA ASP A 101 -20.45 1.92 15.73
C ASP A 101 -18.94 2.17 15.82
N VAL A 102 -18.35 2.76 14.78
CA VAL A 102 -16.91 3.06 14.71
C VAL A 102 -16.63 4.45 15.28
N LYS A 103 -15.44 4.64 15.85
CA LYS A 103 -14.92 5.91 16.39
C LYS A 103 -13.53 6.18 15.83
N GLU A 104 -13.08 7.43 15.94
CA GLU A 104 -11.76 7.86 15.47
C GLU A 104 -10.60 7.03 16.04
N GLN A 105 -10.69 6.67 17.33
CA GLN A 105 -9.72 5.83 18.03
C GLN A 105 -9.60 4.40 17.47
N ASP A 106 -10.58 3.94 16.69
CA ASP A 106 -10.56 2.61 16.07
C ASP A 106 -9.76 2.59 14.76
N ILE A 107 -9.37 3.77 14.25
CA ILE A 107 -8.54 3.89 13.05
C ILE A 107 -7.13 3.40 13.36
N ILE A 108 -6.68 2.40 12.60
CA ILE A 108 -5.36 1.78 12.74
C ILE A 108 -4.39 2.36 11.71
N TYR A 109 -4.86 2.54 10.47
CA TYR A 109 -4.02 3.07 9.40
C TYR A 109 -4.72 4.17 8.62
N THR A 110 -3.92 5.11 8.11
CA THR A 110 -4.35 6.01 7.04
C THR A 110 -3.82 5.51 5.70
N LEU A 111 -4.62 5.62 4.64
CA LEU A 111 -4.22 5.35 3.26
C LEU A 111 -4.26 6.66 2.45
N GLY A 112 -3.10 7.07 1.94
CA GLY A 112 -2.88 8.34 1.28
C GLY A 112 -2.41 9.42 2.26
N SER A 113 -1.68 10.41 1.71
CA SER A 113 -1.11 11.51 2.47
C SER A 113 -1.29 12.85 1.77
N GLU A 114 -0.96 12.96 0.48
CA GLU A 114 -0.91 14.27 -0.19
C GLU A 114 -2.27 14.80 -0.67
N TRP A 115 -2.95 14.07 -1.54
CA TRP A 115 -4.15 14.56 -2.22
C TRP A 115 -5.44 14.24 -1.48
N LYS A 116 -5.50 13.03 -0.93
CA LYS A 116 -6.63 12.52 -0.18
C LYS A 116 -6.20 11.46 0.82
N GLN A 117 -7.03 11.24 1.83
CA GLN A 117 -6.78 10.25 2.86
C GLN A 117 -8.04 9.42 3.13
N ARG A 118 -7.84 8.11 3.18
CA ARG A 118 -8.80 7.11 3.65
C ARG A 118 -8.32 6.53 4.96
N TYR A 119 -9.20 5.86 5.68
CA TYR A 119 -8.95 5.40 7.04
C TYR A 119 -9.34 3.94 7.15
N LEU A 120 -8.51 3.17 7.82
CA LEU A 120 -8.65 1.72 7.93
C LEU A 120 -8.88 1.34 9.38
N ILE A 121 -9.88 0.49 9.59
CA ILE A 121 -10.14 -0.17 10.86
C ILE A 121 -9.95 -1.67 10.69
N LYS A 122 -9.80 -2.39 11.80
CA LYS A 122 -9.86 -3.85 11.80
C LYS A 122 -11.28 -4.31 12.15
N GLN A 123 -11.82 -5.24 11.36
CA GLN A 123 -13.13 -5.84 11.58
C GLN A 123 -13.01 -7.36 11.43
N GLY A 124 -12.97 -8.06 12.56
CA GLY A 124 -12.56 -9.46 12.58
C GLY A 124 -11.06 -9.59 12.27
N ASP A 125 -10.71 -10.46 11.33
CA ASP A 125 -9.33 -10.67 10.91
C ASP A 125 -8.88 -9.70 9.80
N ASP A 126 -9.83 -9.12 9.07
CA ASP A 126 -9.58 -8.24 7.93
C ASP A 126 -9.54 -6.75 8.31
N PHE A 127 -8.93 -5.95 7.43
CA PHE A 127 -9.10 -4.51 7.44
C PHE A 127 -10.29 -4.08 6.56
N ARG A 128 -10.95 -3.00 6.98
CA ARG A 128 -12.01 -2.32 6.22
C ARG A 128 -11.67 -0.86 6.03
N ILE A 129 -11.97 -0.34 4.84
CA ILE A 129 -11.81 1.08 4.52
C ILE A 129 -13.08 1.81 4.90
N LEU A 130 -12.97 2.86 5.71
CA LEU A 130 -14.11 3.66 6.15
C LEU A 130 -14.85 4.33 4.97
N PRO A 131 -16.17 4.55 5.11
CA PRO A 131 -17.08 4.92 4.00
C PRO A 131 -16.94 6.36 3.48
N ALA A 132 -15.86 7.07 3.84
CA ALA A 132 -15.58 8.42 3.38
C ALA A 132 -14.08 8.66 3.23
N GLU A 133 -13.71 9.46 2.23
CA GLU A 133 -12.35 9.94 2.01
C GLU A 133 -12.26 11.44 2.24
N TRP A 134 -11.18 11.88 2.89
CA TRP A 134 -10.87 13.27 3.11
C TRP A 134 -10.11 13.84 1.92
N ILE A 135 -10.61 14.91 1.31
CA ILE A 135 -9.92 15.60 0.22
C ILE A 135 -9.10 16.76 0.80
N VAL A 136 -7.77 16.67 0.70
CA VAL A 136 -6.85 17.60 1.38
C VAL A 136 -7.00 19.01 0.83
N ALA A 137 -7.10 19.15 -0.49
CA ALA A 137 -7.19 20.44 -1.16
C ALA A 137 -8.45 21.23 -0.75
N THR A 138 -9.60 20.56 -0.66
CA THR A 138 -10.89 21.20 -0.35
C THR A 138 -11.25 21.15 1.14
N LYS A 139 -10.45 20.45 1.95
CA LYS A 139 -10.69 20.21 3.38
C LYS A 139 -12.11 19.73 3.66
N SER A 140 -12.57 18.75 2.89
CA SER A 140 -13.93 18.23 2.96
C SER A 140 -14.00 16.73 2.74
N TRP A 141 -15.03 16.11 3.29
CA TRP A 141 -15.32 14.70 3.12
C TRP A 141 -16.04 14.42 1.80
N LYS A 142 -15.73 13.27 1.19
CA LYS A 142 -16.47 12.70 0.06
C LYS A 142 -16.82 11.24 0.37
N PRO A 143 -18.05 10.78 0.04
CA PRO A 143 -18.39 9.37 0.19
C PRO A 143 -17.43 8.47 -0.59
N TYR A 144 -17.08 7.33 0.00
CA TYR A 144 -16.22 6.33 -0.62
C TYR A 144 -16.80 4.94 -0.36
N ASN A 145 -17.45 4.36 -1.39
CA ASN A 145 -18.12 3.06 -1.29
C ASN A 145 -19.04 2.94 -0.06
N ALA A 146 -19.77 4.01 0.26
CA ALA A 146 -20.48 4.12 1.54
C ALA A 146 -21.58 3.06 1.74
N GLU A 147 -22.16 2.54 0.65
CA GLU A 147 -23.27 1.58 0.70
C GLU A 147 -22.82 0.14 1.05
N ASP A 148 -21.56 -0.20 0.80
CA ASP A 148 -21.03 -1.56 0.97
C ASP A 148 -19.61 -1.58 1.59
N TRP A 149 -19.27 -0.53 2.33
CA TRP A 149 -17.93 -0.32 2.91
C TRP A 149 -17.48 -1.48 3.82
N ASP A 150 -18.42 -2.08 4.55
CA ASP A 150 -18.19 -3.17 5.50
C ASP A 150 -18.00 -4.54 4.83
N LYS A 151 -18.30 -4.63 3.53
CA LYS A 151 -18.16 -5.84 2.71
C LYS A 151 -16.87 -5.86 1.89
N ARG A 152 -16.13 -4.76 1.84
CA ARG A 152 -14.92 -4.60 1.02
C ARG A 152 -13.67 -4.73 1.88
N ALA A 153 -13.02 -5.90 1.79
CA ALA A 153 -11.72 -6.12 2.39
C ALA A 153 -10.65 -5.24 1.74
N TRP A 154 -9.80 -4.63 2.57
CA TRP A 154 -8.61 -3.93 2.08
C TRP A 154 -7.65 -4.89 1.38
N GLU A 155 -7.62 -6.13 1.89
CA GLU A 155 -6.83 -7.25 1.42
C GLU A 155 -7.07 -7.51 -0.06
N ASP A 156 -8.32 -7.62 -0.51
CA ASP A 156 -8.63 -8.03 -1.89
C ASP A 156 -8.34 -6.97 -2.94
N LEU A 157 -8.32 -5.69 -2.55
CA LEU A 157 -8.34 -4.58 -3.50
C LEU A 157 -7.10 -3.69 -3.47
N CYS A 158 -6.37 -3.68 -2.36
CA CYS A 158 -5.48 -2.55 -2.05
C CYS A 158 -4.18 -2.98 -1.40
N ILE A 159 -4.16 -4.06 -0.62
CA ILE A 159 -3.03 -4.35 0.28
C ILE A 159 -1.74 -4.63 -0.47
N ALA A 160 -1.77 -5.33 -1.62
CA ALA A 160 -0.55 -5.70 -2.33
C ALA A 160 0.18 -4.47 -2.92
N CYS A 161 -0.58 -3.45 -3.33
CA CYS A 161 0.00 -2.20 -3.81
C CYS A 161 0.38 -1.23 -2.69
N HIS A 162 -0.14 -1.43 -1.46
CA HIS A 162 -0.05 -0.47 -0.36
C HIS A 162 0.70 -0.97 0.88
N THR A 163 1.23 -2.20 0.84
CA THR A 163 2.08 -2.79 1.88
C THR A 163 3.23 -3.55 1.23
N THR A 164 4.22 -3.92 2.02
CA THR A 164 5.35 -4.74 1.54
C THR A 164 5.45 -6.03 2.33
N GLY A 165 5.69 -7.14 1.63
CA GLY A 165 5.79 -8.46 2.24
C GLY A 165 4.48 -8.93 2.86
N TYR A 166 3.33 -8.67 2.23
CA TYR A 166 2.04 -9.17 2.70
C TYR A 166 1.92 -10.69 2.48
N ASN A 167 1.52 -11.42 3.52
CA ASN A 167 1.23 -12.86 3.47
C ASN A 167 -0.27 -13.11 3.69
N ALA A 168 -0.96 -13.44 2.59
CA ALA A 168 -2.40 -13.69 2.56
C ALA A 168 -2.89 -14.83 3.47
N LYS A 169 -2.02 -15.78 3.86
CA LYS A 169 -2.39 -16.85 4.80
C LYS A 169 -2.47 -16.36 6.25
N THR A 170 -1.65 -15.36 6.58
CA THR A 170 -1.49 -14.87 7.96
C THR A 170 -2.12 -13.51 8.20
N GLY A 171 -2.37 -12.74 7.13
CA GLY A 171 -2.80 -11.34 7.21
C GLY A 171 -1.68 -10.36 7.59
N GLU A 172 -0.45 -10.83 7.78
CA GLU A 172 0.69 -9.99 8.19
C GLU A 172 1.40 -9.36 6.98
N PHE A 173 1.95 -8.16 7.17
CA PHE A 173 2.87 -7.50 6.24
C PHE A 173 4.09 -6.98 7.00
N LYS A 174 5.20 -6.77 6.30
CA LYS A 174 6.46 -6.28 6.90
C LYS A 174 6.52 -4.77 7.04
N ASP A 175 6.09 -4.04 6.02
CA ASP A 175 6.01 -2.58 6.06
C ASP A 175 4.60 -2.11 5.74
N SER A 176 4.09 -1.18 6.56
CA SER A 176 2.96 -0.34 6.18
C SER A 176 3.44 0.69 5.17
N GLY A 177 2.96 0.59 3.94
CA GLY A 177 3.40 1.41 2.81
C GLY A 177 4.35 0.67 1.87
N ILE A 178 4.94 1.43 0.95
CA ILE A 178 5.80 0.88 -0.11
C ILE A 178 7.23 0.95 0.41
N GLY A 179 7.69 -0.20 0.91
CA GLY A 179 9.01 -0.46 1.49
C GLY A 179 10.11 -0.68 0.46
N CYS A 180 11.35 -0.78 0.94
CA CYS A 180 12.52 -1.05 0.10
C CYS A 180 12.31 -2.32 -0.74
N GLU A 181 11.80 -3.37 -0.11
CA GLU A 181 11.63 -4.70 -0.70
C GLU A 181 10.47 -4.78 -1.73
N ALA A 182 9.61 -3.76 -1.82
CA ALA A 182 8.62 -3.68 -2.89
C ALA A 182 9.29 -3.45 -4.26
N CYS A 183 10.43 -2.75 -4.27
CA CYS A 183 11.21 -2.46 -5.49
C CYS A 183 12.46 -3.34 -5.61
N HIS A 184 13.01 -3.79 -4.48
CA HIS A 184 14.26 -4.55 -4.41
C HIS A 184 14.06 -6.06 -4.17
N GLY A 185 12.82 -6.50 -3.96
CA GLY A 185 12.50 -7.89 -3.65
C GLY A 185 12.85 -8.28 -2.21
N PRO A 186 12.58 -9.55 -1.82
CA PRO A 186 12.86 -10.04 -0.46
C PRO A 186 14.36 -9.96 -0.13
N GLY A 187 14.71 -9.27 0.95
CA GLY A 187 16.08 -8.92 1.31
C GLY A 187 16.76 -9.81 2.35
N GLU A 188 16.10 -10.84 2.88
CA GLU A 188 16.65 -11.71 3.94
C GLU A 188 18.02 -12.27 3.59
N LYS A 189 18.16 -12.82 2.37
CA LYS A 189 19.43 -13.36 1.91
C LYS A 189 20.52 -12.29 1.85
N HIS A 190 20.18 -11.13 1.30
CA HIS A 190 21.10 -10.00 1.19
C HIS A 190 21.53 -9.43 2.55
N VAL A 191 20.62 -9.32 3.52
CA VAL A 191 20.98 -8.87 4.88
C VAL A 191 21.95 -9.84 5.54
N GLY A 192 21.76 -11.15 5.34
CA GLY A 192 22.65 -12.18 5.87
C GLY A 192 24.03 -12.21 5.20
N SER A 193 24.07 -12.18 3.86
CA SER A 193 25.32 -12.34 3.09
C SER A 193 26.07 -11.02 2.85
N ARG A 194 25.33 -9.90 2.82
CA ARG A 194 25.77 -8.58 2.35
C ARG A 194 26.22 -8.56 0.88
N ASP A 195 25.92 -9.60 0.12
CA ASP A 195 26.24 -9.66 -1.30
C ASP A 195 25.17 -8.92 -2.11
N LYS A 196 25.60 -7.98 -2.96
CA LYS A 196 24.72 -7.27 -3.90
C LYS A 196 24.02 -8.21 -4.90
N ALA A 197 24.55 -9.41 -5.12
CA ALA A 197 23.92 -10.42 -5.98
C ALA A 197 22.66 -11.04 -5.36
N ASP A 198 22.48 -10.90 -4.04
CA ASP A 198 21.36 -11.47 -3.29
C ASP A 198 20.18 -10.51 -3.13
N ILE A 199 20.21 -9.35 -3.78
CA ILE A 199 19.12 -8.38 -3.83
C ILE A 199 18.91 -7.88 -5.24
N VAL A 200 17.67 -7.59 -5.62
CA VAL A 200 17.39 -6.99 -6.92
C VAL A 200 17.85 -5.54 -6.90
N ASN A 201 18.64 -5.15 -7.90
CA ASN A 201 18.84 -3.76 -8.24
C ASN A 201 18.08 -3.46 -9.53
N PRO A 202 16.97 -2.69 -9.50
CA PRO A 202 16.17 -2.42 -10.70
C PRO A 202 16.98 -1.88 -11.89
N LYS A 203 18.08 -1.14 -11.65
CA LYS A 203 18.95 -0.63 -12.72
C LYS A 203 19.62 -1.74 -13.55
N ASN A 204 19.79 -2.92 -12.97
CA ASN A 204 20.48 -4.06 -13.59
C ASN A 204 19.51 -5.04 -14.27
N LEU A 205 18.20 -4.79 -14.22
CA LEU A 205 17.22 -5.63 -14.89
C LEU A 205 17.14 -5.28 -16.38
N GLU A 206 16.62 -6.22 -17.19
CA GLU A 206 16.23 -5.93 -18.57
C GLU A 206 15.18 -4.80 -18.62
N PHE A 207 15.17 -4.03 -19.70
CA PHE A 207 14.38 -2.79 -19.83
C PHE A 207 12.92 -2.96 -19.39
N GLU A 208 12.24 -3.98 -19.91
CA GLU A 208 10.84 -4.28 -19.59
C GLU A 208 10.67 -4.55 -18.09
N ARG A 209 11.59 -5.30 -17.48
CA ARG A 209 11.56 -5.59 -16.04
C ARG A 209 11.81 -4.35 -15.18
N GLN A 210 12.66 -3.41 -15.64
CA GLN A 210 12.87 -2.15 -14.90
C GLN A 210 11.58 -1.34 -14.76
N VAL A 211 10.80 -1.24 -15.84
CA VAL A 211 9.57 -0.44 -15.86
C VAL A 211 8.42 -1.15 -15.15
N GLU A 212 8.41 -2.48 -15.17
CA GLU A 212 7.42 -3.31 -14.49
C GLU A 212 7.55 -3.27 -12.96
N VAL A 213 8.73 -2.97 -12.40
CA VAL A 213 8.87 -2.68 -10.97
C VAL A 213 7.94 -1.53 -10.55
N CYS A 214 7.76 -0.50 -11.38
CA CYS A 214 6.79 0.56 -11.13
C CYS A 214 5.38 0.13 -11.55
N GLY A 215 5.29 -0.61 -12.65
CA GLY A 215 4.07 -1.15 -13.23
C GLY A 215 3.31 -2.11 -12.31
N GLN A 216 3.94 -2.68 -11.28
CA GLN A 216 3.26 -3.55 -10.31
C GLN A 216 2.21 -2.85 -9.44
N CYS A 217 2.27 -1.50 -9.34
CA CYS A 217 1.27 -0.70 -8.62
C CYS A 217 0.65 0.39 -9.51
N HIS A 218 1.43 0.97 -10.42
CA HIS A 218 0.97 2.06 -11.31
C HIS A 218 0.23 1.57 -12.55
N TYR A 219 -0.64 0.58 -12.37
CA TYR A 219 -1.49 0.01 -13.40
C TYR A 219 -2.93 -0.22 -12.90
N ARG A 220 -3.82 -0.55 -13.84
CA ARG A 220 -5.12 -1.18 -13.58
C ARG A 220 -5.26 -2.48 -14.34
N GLY A 221 -5.76 -3.51 -13.69
CA GLY A 221 -5.94 -4.83 -14.28
C GLY A 221 -6.60 -5.79 -13.30
N LYS A 222 -6.45 -7.08 -13.59
CA LYS A 222 -6.90 -8.16 -12.70
C LYS A 222 -5.78 -9.16 -12.50
N ASN A 223 -5.65 -9.66 -11.27
CA ASN A 223 -4.72 -10.74 -10.97
C ASN A 223 -5.13 -12.00 -11.75
N LYS A 224 -4.16 -12.69 -12.35
CA LYS A 224 -4.39 -13.95 -13.09
C LYS A 224 -4.38 -15.18 -12.20
N LYS A 225 -3.76 -15.07 -11.02
CA LYS A 225 -3.54 -16.18 -10.10
C LYS A 225 -4.50 -16.15 -8.92
N GLU A 226 -5.03 -14.97 -8.59
CA GLU A 226 -5.98 -14.77 -7.49
C GLU A 226 -7.30 -14.13 -8.02
N PRO A 227 -8.39 -14.89 -8.19
CA PRO A 227 -9.57 -14.46 -8.95
C PRO A 227 -10.33 -13.26 -8.35
N THR A 228 -10.18 -12.99 -7.06
CA THR A 228 -10.85 -11.88 -6.37
C THR A 228 -10.01 -10.61 -6.31
N ARG A 229 -8.77 -10.62 -6.83
CA ARG A 229 -7.83 -9.51 -6.68
C ARG A 229 -7.65 -8.67 -7.94
N GLU A 230 -7.68 -7.35 -7.74
CA GLU A 230 -7.40 -6.34 -8.79
C GLU A 230 -5.91 -5.90 -8.81
N ASP A 231 -5.07 -6.55 -8.02
CA ASP A 231 -3.66 -6.23 -7.79
C ASP A 231 -2.69 -7.28 -8.39
N ALA A 232 -1.39 -7.10 -8.14
CA ALA A 232 -0.32 -7.98 -8.60
C ALA A 232 0.27 -8.82 -7.44
N LEU A 233 -0.54 -9.20 -6.44
CA LEU A 233 -0.06 -10.00 -5.31
C LEU A 233 0.80 -11.18 -5.76
N GLY A 234 2.00 -11.28 -5.18
CA GLY A 234 2.98 -12.32 -5.45
C GLY A 234 4.03 -11.95 -6.51
N PHE A 235 3.81 -10.89 -7.30
CA PHE A 235 4.84 -10.32 -8.18
C PHE A 235 6.09 -9.97 -7.38
N LYS A 236 7.26 -10.31 -7.90
CA LYS A 236 8.55 -9.89 -7.38
C LYS A 236 9.30 -9.06 -8.41
N PRO A 237 10.04 -8.01 -7.99
CA PRO A 237 10.92 -7.27 -8.90
C PRO A 237 11.82 -8.20 -9.73
N GLY A 238 11.76 -8.08 -11.05
CA GLY A 238 12.42 -8.98 -12.00
C GLY A 238 11.49 -9.99 -12.68
N ASP A 239 10.31 -10.26 -12.12
CA ASP A 239 9.28 -11.08 -12.75
C ASP A 239 8.66 -10.39 -13.98
N ASN A 240 7.97 -11.18 -14.80
CA ASN A 240 7.14 -10.69 -15.89
C ASN A 240 5.75 -10.28 -15.41
N ILE A 241 5.43 -8.99 -15.42
CA ILE A 241 4.10 -8.54 -14.95
C ILE A 241 2.95 -9.19 -15.75
N GLY A 242 3.18 -9.49 -17.04
CA GLY A 242 2.19 -10.14 -17.90
C GLY A 242 1.82 -11.56 -17.48
N GLU A 243 2.61 -12.22 -16.62
CA GLU A 243 2.30 -13.54 -16.05
C GLU A 243 1.45 -13.43 -14.77
N TRP A 244 1.42 -12.27 -14.15
CA TRP A 244 0.72 -12.01 -12.89
C TRP A 244 -0.62 -11.32 -13.09
N VAL A 245 -0.73 -10.46 -14.10
CA VAL A 245 -1.93 -9.62 -14.29
C VAL A 245 -2.38 -9.59 -15.74
N THR A 246 -3.68 -9.43 -15.92
CA THR A 246 -4.27 -8.98 -17.18
C THR A 246 -4.50 -7.48 -17.06
N LEU A 247 -3.71 -6.69 -17.79
CA LEU A 247 -3.86 -5.24 -17.83
C LEU A 247 -5.18 -4.86 -18.49
N LEU A 248 -5.81 -3.79 -18.04
CA LEU A 248 -6.81 -3.12 -18.87
C LEU A 248 -6.09 -2.46 -20.05
N GLU A 249 -6.65 -2.59 -21.25
CA GLU A 249 -6.06 -2.06 -22.47
C GLU A 249 -6.98 -1.00 -23.10
N PRO A 250 -6.41 0.09 -23.66
CA PRO A 250 -7.19 1.04 -24.43
C PRO A 250 -7.67 0.40 -25.72
N LYS A 251 -8.87 0.77 -26.15
CA LYS A 251 -9.42 0.41 -27.46
C LYS A 251 -9.34 1.63 -28.38
N PRO A 252 -8.55 1.58 -29.47
CA PRO A 252 -8.40 2.73 -30.36
C PRO A 252 -9.75 3.23 -30.89
N GLY A 253 -10.06 4.51 -30.65
CA GLY A 253 -11.30 5.14 -31.12
C GLY A 253 -12.53 4.88 -30.25
N GLU A 254 -12.43 4.09 -29.17
CA GLU A 254 -13.53 3.80 -28.25
C GLU A 254 -13.20 4.33 -26.85
N GLU A 255 -14.08 5.16 -26.29
CA GLU A 255 -13.99 5.55 -24.89
C GLU A 255 -14.52 4.41 -24.00
N THR A 256 -13.78 4.09 -22.95
CA THR A 256 -14.13 3.07 -21.95
C THR A 256 -14.16 3.69 -20.56
N ASP A 257 -14.46 2.90 -19.52
CA ASP A 257 -14.37 3.37 -18.14
C ASP A 257 -12.94 3.76 -17.73
N ALA A 258 -11.94 3.08 -18.28
CA ALA A 258 -10.53 3.22 -17.91
C ALA A 258 -9.72 4.10 -18.87
N PHE A 259 -10.19 4.32 -20.10
CA PHE A 259 -9.45 5.03 -21.15
C PHE A 259 -10.35 5.96 -21.95
N PHE A 260 -9.82 7.12 -22.32
CA PHE A 260 -10.38 7.98 -23.36
C PHE A 260 -10.18 7.33 -24.74
N ALA A 261 -10.95 7.76 -25.74
CA ALA A 261 -10.87 7.22 -27.11
C ALA A 261 -9.49 7.39 -27.77
N ASP A 262 -8.67 8.34 -27.31
CA ASP A 262 -7.29 8.56 -27.75
C ASP A 262 -6.25 7.66 -27.04
N GLY A 263 -6.72 6.77 -26.17
CA GLY A 263 -5.92 5.81 -25.40
C GLY A 263 -5.32 6.34 -24.10
N ALA A 264 -5.51 7.63 -23.77
CA ALA A 264 -5.09 8.16 -22.48
C ALA A 264 -5.95 7.61 -21.33
N SER A 265 -5.34 7.39 -20.18
CA SER A 265 -6.03 6.89 -18.99
C SER A 265 -7.03 7.90 -18.38
N LYS A 266 -8.14 7.39 -17.85
CA LYS A 266 -9.22 8.14 -17.18
C LYS A 266 -9.17 8.03 -15.65
N LYS A 267 -8.57 6.97 -15.12
CA LYS A 267 -8.56 6.66 -13.68
C LYS A 267 -7.16 6.80 -13.10
N HIS A 268 -7.11 6.89 -11.78
CA HIS A 268 -5.85 6.91 -11.04
C HIS A 268 -5.04 5.61 -11.20
N HIS A 269 -3.72 5.72 -11.01
CA HIS A 269 -2.68 4.68 -11.12
C HIS A 269 -2.66 3.90 -12.44
N GLN A 270 -2.67 4.59 -13.59
CA GLN A 270 -2.52 3.97 -14.91
C GLN A 270 -1.29 4.48 -15.69
N GLN A 271 -0.31 5.07 -14.99
CA GLN A 271 0.88 5.65 -15.62
C GLN A 271 1.66 4.61 -16.41
N TYR A 272 1.71 3.35 -15.96
CA TYR A 272 2.35 2.27 -16.70
C TYR A 272 1.67 2.01 -18.04
N GLN A 273 0.33 1.91 -18.06
CA GLN A 273 -0.44 1.69 -19.28
C GLN A 273 -0.34 2.85 -20.26
N ASP A 274 -0.29 4.08 -19.77
CA ASP A 274 0.00 5.25 -20.61
C ASP A 274 1.43 5.19 -21.17
N TYR A 275 2.41 4.87 -20.33
CA TYR A 275 3.82 4.88 -20.67
C TYR A 275 4.20 3.81 -21.69
N ILE A 276 3.67 2.58 -21.60
CA ILE A 276 3.97 1.51 -22.58
C ILE A 276 3.45 1.82 -23.99
N GLN A 277 2.54 2.79 -24.13
CA GLN A 277 2.09 3.30 -25.43
C GLN A 277 3.00 4.39 -26.01
N SER A 278 3.97 4.88 -25.23
CA SER A 278 4.76 6.07 -25.58
C SER A 278 5.99 5.75 -26.43
N LYS A 279 6.51 6.78 -27.12
CA LYS A 279 7.82 6.70 -27.80
C LYS A 279 8.99 6.52 -26.81
N HIS A 280 8.82 6.94 -25.56
CA HIS A 280 9.82 6.70 -24.53
C HIS A 280 9.98 5.21 -24.25
N TYR A 281 8.87 4.47 -24.15
CA TYR A 281 8.91 3.02 -23.98
C TYR A 281 9.54 2.31 -25.18
N THR A 282 9.07 2.61 -26.40
CA THR A 282 9.60 1.94 -27.61
C THR A 282 11.05 2.27 -27.91
N SER A 283 11.59 3.37 -27.37
CA SER A 283 13.03 3.69 -27.48
C SER A 283 13.93 2.71 -26.74
N LYS A 284 13.40 1.99 -25.73
CA LYS A 284 14.13 1.15 -24.77
C LYS A 284 15.27 1.85 -24.01
N LYS A 285 15.29 3.19 -23.98
CA LYS A 285 16.36 4.00 -23.36
C LYS A 285 15.91 4.83 -22.17
N VAL A 286 14.60 5.03 -22.02
CA VAL A 286 14.01 5.90 -21.00
C VAL A 286 13.10 5.05 -20.14
N THR A 287 13.37 4.91 -18.86
CA THR A 287 12.53 4.19 -17.88
C THR A 287 11.84 5.18 -16.94
N CYS A 288 10.99 4.70 -16.04
CA CYS A 288 10.36 5.53 -15.01
C CYS A 288 11.41 6.28 -14.18
N THR A 289 12.50 5.59 -13.82
CA THR A 289 13.60 6.16 -13.03
C THR A 289 14.57 7.00 -13.85
N THR A 290 14.40 7.14 -15.17
CA THR A 290 15.09 8.19 -15.93
C THR A 290 14.59 9.57 -15.50
N CYS A 291 13.29 9.69 -15.19
CA CYS A 291 12.64 10.93 -14.77
C CYS A 291 12.47 11.04 -13.27
N HIS A 292 12.05 9.95 -12.62
CA HIS A 292 11.70 9.94 -11.20
C HIS A 292 12.82 9.42 -10.30
N ASP A 293 12.92 9.97 -9.10
CA ASP A 293 13.81 9.48 -8.06
C ASP A 293 13.01 8.87 -6.90
N PRO A 294 12.99 7.53 -6.76
CA PRO A 294 12.25 6.89 -5.67
C PRO A 294 12.89 7.08 -4.29
N HIS A 295 14.12 7.63 -4.20
CA HIS A 295 14.87 7.82 -2.97
C HIS A 295 15.18 9.30 -2.66
N LYS A 296 14.45 10.25 -3.26
CA LYS A 296 14.66 11.68 -3.01
C LYS A 296 13.75 12.16 -1.87
N ALA A 297 14.36 12.81 -0.86
CA ALA A 297 13.69 13.22 0.38
C ALA A 297 12.72 14.40 0.21
N GLU A 298 12.99 15.28 -0.76
CA GLU A 298 12.27 16.53 -0.95
C GLU A 298 11.36 16.44 -2.17
N ASP A 299 10.10 16.10 -1.92
CA ASP A 299 9.00 16.40 -2.83
C ASP A 299 8.40 17.75 -2.39
N PRO A 300 8.56 18.83 -3.15
CA PRO A 300 7.74 20.02 -2.97
C PRO A 300 6.26 19.59 -3.04
N VAL A 301 5.44 20.11 -2.13
CA VAL A 301 3.98 19.86 -2.09
C VAL A 301 3.41 19.97 -3.51
N GLY A 302 2.75 18.92 -3.97
CA GLY A 302 2.12 18.87 -5.29
C GLY A 302 3.02 18.56 -6.51
N GLU A 303 4.34 18.39 -6.35
CA GLU A 303 5.24 18.01 -7.44
C GLU A 303 5.74 16.56 -7.28
N PRO A 304 5.78 15.75 -8.36
CA PRO A 304 6.32 14.40 -8.30
C PRO A 304 7.83 14.42 -8.07
N ALA A 305 8.36 13.35 -7.46
CA ALA A 305 9.80 13.17 -7.20
C ALA A 305 10.64 13.14 -8.48
N LEU A 306 10.95 14.30 -9.06
CA LEU A 306 11.77 14.42 -10.27
C LEU A 306 13.26 14.47 -9.93
N LYS A 307 14.07 13.79 -10.75
CA LYS A 307 15.54 13.79 -10.64
C LYS A 307 16.18 15.15 -10.90
N LYS A 308 15.55 15.96 -11.74
CA LYS A 308 16.03 17.27 -12.18
C LYS A 308 14.84 18.25 -12.24
N PRO A 309 15.09 19.57 -12.20
CA PRO A 309 14.09 20.56 -12.59
C PRO A 309 13.48 20.21 -13.95
N LEU A 310 12.20 20.49 -14.13
CA LEU A 310 11.42 20.02 -15.28
C LEU A 310 12.08 20.34 -16.63
N ASP A 311 12.47 21.60 -16.85
CA ASP A 311 13.09 22.06 -18.10
C ASP A 311 14.40 21.31 -18.38
N GLU A 312 15.26 21.19 -17.39
CA GLU A 312 16.53 20.45 -17.51
C GLU A 312 16.31 18.95 -17.76
N LEU A 313 15.27 18.39 -17.13
CA LEU A 313 14.97 16.96 -17.23
C LEU A 313 14.67 16.55 -18.67
N CYS A 314 13.75 17.25 -19.35
CA CYS A 314 13.41 16.84 -20.72
C CYS A 314 14.48 17.30 -21.72
N THR A 315 15.06 18.49 -21.56
CA THR A 315 16.09 19.01 -22.47
C THR A 315 17.40 18.23 -22.44
N THR A 316 17.61 17.36 -21.43
CA THR A 316 18.68 16.36 -21.44
C THR A 316 18.67 15.54 -22.74
N CYS A 317 17.47 15.19 -23.25
CA CYS A 317 17.29 14.43 -24.48
C CYS A 317 16.66 15.25 -25.62
N HIS A 318 15.72 16.14 -25.29
CA HIS A 318 14.94 16.95 -26.21
C HIS A 318 15.58 18.30 -26.49
N ARG A 319 16.75 18.28 -27.14
CA ARG A 319 17.49 19.47 -27.55
C ARG A 319 18.00 19.30 -28.98
N GLU A 320 18.46 20.38 -29.59
CA GLU A 320 19.08 20.32 -30.91
C GLU A 320 20.27 19.35 -30.90
N GLY A 321 20.30 18.43 -31.89
CA GLY A 321 21.27 17.33 -31.95
C GLY A 321 21.12 16.26 -30.84
N GLY A 322 20.04 16.30 -30.07
CA GLY A 322 19.75 15.34 -28.99
C GLY A 322 19.16 14.01 -29.48
N LEU A 323 18.74 13.18 -28.52
CA LEU A 323 18.14 11.86 -28.78
C LEU A 323 16.70 11.94 -29.29
N ALA A 324 16.04 13.08 -29.11
CA ALA A 324 14.67 13.33 -29.53
C ALA A 324 14.53 14.78 -30.04
N ALA A 325 13.42 15.04 -30.74
CA ALA A 325 13.12 16.37 -31.25
C ALA A 325 13.16 17.42 -30.13
N ALA A 326 13.79 18.56 -30.42
CA ALA A 326 13.92 19.66 -29.47
C ALA A 326 12.54 20.13 -28.98
N LEU A 327 12.44 20.41 -27.68
CA LEU A 327 11.25 20.99 -27.06
C LEU A 327 11.49 22.47 -26.75
N PRO A 328 10.44 23.31 -26.81
CA PRO A 328 10.53 24.68 -26.30
C PRO A 328 10.88 24.69 -24.81
N THR A 329 11.59 25.74 -24.38
CA THR A 329 11.90 26.00 -22.96
C THR A 329 11.38 27.40 -22.62
N PRO A 330 10.56 27.59 -21.56
CA PRO A 330 10.13 26.57 -20.59
C PRO A 330 9.19 25.53 -21.20
N ILE A 331 9.20 24.32 -20.64
CA ILE A 331 8.40 23.20 -21.10
C ILE A 331 6.96 23.38 -20.66
N ASP A 332 6.05 23.40 -21.63
CA ASP A 332 4.61 23.31 -21.38
C ASP A 332 4.21 21.86 -21.09
N LEU A 333 4.24 21.48 -19.80
CA LEU A 333 3.89 20.12 -19.40
C LEU A 333 2.43 19.76 -19.66
N ASP A 334 1.52 20.72 -19.71
CA ASP A 334 0.11 20.46 -19.99
C ASP A 334 -0.10 20.09 -21.47
N LYS A 335 0.73 20.60 -22.38
CA LYS A 335 0.72 20.20 -23.79
C LYS A 335 1.17 18.75 -24.02
N TYR A 336 2.15 18.26 -23.26
CA TYR A 336 2.76 16.94 -23.49
C TYR A 336 2.27 15.86 -22.50
N MET A 337 1.91 16.26 -21.29
CA MET A 337 1.43 15.40 -20.20
C MET A 337 0.23 16.07 -19.49
N PRO A 338 -0.89 16.29 -20.21
CA PRO A 338 -2.06 16.96 -19.64
C PRO A 338 -2.58 16.19 -18.42
N LYS A 339 -3.13 16.92 -17.46
CA LYS A 339 -3.88 16.29 -16.37
C LYS A 339 -5.21 15.77 -16.92
N ARG A 340 -5.44 14.46 -16.80
CA ARG A 340 -6.51 13.74 -17.51
C ARG A 340 -7.30 12.85 -16.57
N ALA A 341 -6.59 12.13 -15.70
CA ALA A 341 -7.18 11.21 -14.76
C ALA A 341 -7.55 11.90 -13.43
N LYS A 342 -8.52 11.31 -12.73
CA LYS A 342 -9.00 11.75 -11.41
C LYS A 342 -8.50 10.81 -10.32
N SER A 343 -7.81 11.37 -9.32
CA SER A 343 -7.51 10.78 -8.03
C SER A 343 -8.42 11.37 -6.96
N ALA A 344 -8.14 12.60 -6.50
CA ALA A 344 -8.88 13.33 -5.48
C ALA A 344 -9.77 14.42 -6.08
N THR A 345 -9.23 15.21 -7.00
CA THR A 345 -9.96 16.22 -7.77
C THR A 345 -9.96 15.85 -9.25
N GLU A 346 -10.91 16.38 -10.02
CA GLU A 346 -10.92 16.13 -11.46
C GLU A 346 -9.63 16.61 -12.12
N GLN A 347 -9.06 15.79 -13.02
CA GLN A 347 -7.85 16.14 -13.77
C GLN A 347 -6.69 16.53 -12.85
N ASP A 348 -6.33 15.66 -11.92
CA ASP A 348 -5.20 15.87 -11.00
C ASP A 348 -4.01 14.95 -11.27
N ILE A 349 -4.17 13.93 -12.15
CA ILE A 349 -3.09 13.05 -12.60
C ILE A 349 -2.73 13.32 -14.06
N ARG A 350 -1.43 13.51 -14.30
CA ARG A 350 -0.83 13.70 -15.62
C ARG A 350 -0.77 12.39 -16.42
N SER A 351 -1.18 12.47 -17.69
CA SER A 351 -0.99 11.35 -18.63
C SER A 351 0.48 11.12 -18.91
N HIS A 352 0.85 9.85 -19.10
CA HIS A 352 2.22 9.42 -19.44
C HIS A 352 2.32 8.86 -20.86
N THR A 353 1.40 9.22 -21.77
CA THR A 353 1.51 8.82 -23.18
C THR A 353 2.49 9.70 -23.95
N PHE A 354 2.78 10.91 -23.44
CA PHE A 354 3.65 11.94 -24.04
C PHE A 354 3.22 12.38 -25.46
N LYS A 355 1.94 12.27 -25.79
CA LYS A 355 1.40 12.65 -27.11
C LYS A 355 0.97 14.12 -27.12
N PRO A 356 1.56 14.97 -27.97
CA PRO A 356 1.04 16.32 -28.21
C PRO A 356 -0.39 16.23 -28.78
N GLY A 357 -1.32 17.05 -28.29
CA GLY A 357 -2.70 17.12 -28.81
C GLY A 357 -3.76 16.35 -28.01
N GLN A 358 -3.38 15.62 -26.96
CA GLN A 358 -4.34 15.03 -26.02
C GLN A 358 -5.08 16.08 -25.16
N THR A 359 -4.81 17.36 -25.36
CA THR A 359 -5.56 18.47 -24.76
C THR A 359 -6.84 18.82 -25.54
N GLU A 360 -6.95 18.43 -26.82
CA GLU A 360 -8.07 18.84 -27.70
C GLU A 360 -9.40 18.12 -27.37
N THR A 361 -9.32 16.96 -26.72
CA THR A 361 -10.46 16.14 -26.31
C THR A 361 -10.80 16.27 -24.83
N ILE A 362 -10.18 17.21 -24.10
CA ILE A 362 -10.51 17.42 -22.68
C ILE A 362 -12.00 17.78 -22.61
N PRO A 363 -12.85 16.95 -21.96
CA PRO A 363 -14.23 17.35 -21.72
C PRO A 363 -14.20 18.68 -20.96
N LYS A 364 -14.90 19.70 -21.48
CA LYS A 364 -15.12 20.94 -20.73
C LYS A 364 -15.56 20.54 -19.31
N LYS A 365 -14.88 21.09 -18.30
CA LYS A 365 -15.07 20.81 -16.86
C LYS A 365 -16.56 20.50 -16.56
N PRO A 366 -16.94 19.26 -16.22
CA PRO A 366 -18.35 18.92 -16.00
C PRO A 366 -18.93 19.53 -14.71
N TYR A 367 -18.11 20.16 -13.86
CA TYR A 367 -18.55 20.82 -12.63
C TYR A 367 -17.91 22.21 -12.43
N GLN A 368 -18.17 23.12 -13.37
CA GLN A 368 -18.43 24.52 -12.99
C GLN A 368 -19.95 24.70 -12.97
N SER A 369 -20.56 24.34 -11.83
CA SER A 369 -21.86 24.88 -11.42
C SER A 369 -21.64 26.09 -10.56
#